data_AF-A0A1V5SQJ1-F1
#
_entry.id   AF-A0A1V5SQJ1-F1
#
_cell.length_a   1.000
_cell.length_b   1.000
_cell.length_c   1.000
_cell.angle_alpha   90.00
_cell.angle_beta   90.00
_cell.angle_gamma   90.00
#
_symmetry.space_group_name_H-M   'P 1'
#
loop_
_entity.id
_entity.type
_entity.pdbx_description
1 polymer ?
#
loop_
_entity_poly.entity_id
_entity_poly.type
_entity_poly.pdbx_seq_one_letter_code
_entity_poly.pdbx_strand_id
1 'polypeptide(L)'
;MKWHIPFITEDFNKVLPYMNWSIYASIVANILYIFFNQKVVRLGTMPVINILSFLSIYMLFKVFPFDFKSVGLGILNQIGKILLGLVVVGVIIGIIVDWYKLIRDY
;
A
#
# COMPACT_ATOMS: atom_id res chain seq x y z
N MET A 1 -11.74 9.30 16.44
CA MET A 1 -12.96 9.00 15.66
C MET A 1 -13.30 7.53 15.90
N LYS A 2 -14.31 7.21 16.72
CA LYS A 2 -14.77 5.82 16.91
C LYS A 2 -15.76 5.48 15.79
N TRP A 3 -15.23 5.01 14.66
CA TRP A 3 -16.05 4.34 13.67
C TRP A 3 -16.49 3.01 14.29
N HIS A 4 -17.79 2.84 14.57
CA HIS A 4 -18.35 1.57 15.09
C HIS A 4 -18.39 0.52 13.99
N ILE A 5 -17.23 0.17 13.46
CA ILE A 5 -17.06 -0.89 12.47
C ILE A 5 -16.65 -2.14 13.25
N PRO A 6 -17.55 -3.11 13.45
CA PRO A 6 -17.33 -4.21 14.40
C PRO A 6 -16.11 -5.08 14.04
N PHE A 7 -15.70 -5.10 12.78
CA PHE A 7 -14.58 -5.91 12.29
C PHE A 7 -13.23 -5.17 12.23
N ILE A 8 -13.16 -3.86 12.47
CA ILE A 8 -11.89 -3.11 12.45
C ILE A 8 -11.43 -2.87 13.88
N THR A 9 -10.23 -3.33 14.21
CA THR A 9 -9.65 -3.19 15.55
C THR A 9 -8.95 -1.84 15.72
N GLU A 10 -8.68 -1.47 16.98
CA GLU A 10 -7.94 -0.24 17.30
C GLU A 10 -6.51 -0.23 16.73
N ASP A 11 -5.97 -1.41 16.39
CA ASP A 11 -4.67 -1.55 15.72
C ASP A 11 -4.65 -0.95 14.32
N PHE A 12 -5.80 -0.67 13.70
CA PHE A 12 -5.87 0.04 12.42
C PHE A 12 -5.19 1.41 12.48
N ASN A 13 -5.18 2.06 13.65
CA ASN A 13 -4.49 3.33 13.88
C ASN A 13 -2.97 3.23 13.66
N LYS A 14 -2.38 2.03 13.80
CA LYS A 14 -0.95 1.80 13.54
C LYS A 14 -0.63 1.76 12.04
N VAL A 15 -1.61 1.42 11.20
CA VAL A 15 -1.44 1.31 9.74
C VAL A 15 -1.75 2.65 9.04
N LEU A 16 -2.68 3.42 9.61
CA LEU A 16 -3.19 4.68 9.05
C LEU A 16 -2.10 5.66 8.57
N PRO A 17 -1.02 5.94 9.35
CA PRO A 17 0.00 6.88 8.92
C PRO A 17 0.66 6.46 7.61
N TYR A 18 1.02 5.19 7.47
CA TYR A 18 1.70 4.67 6.28
C TYR A 18 0.81 4.80 5.04
N MET A 19 -0.47 4.43 5.16
CA MET A 19 -1.45 4.60 4.08
C MET A 19 -1.60 6.06 3.69
N ASN A 20 -1.73 6.97 4.66
CA ASN A 20 -1.84 8.40 4.40
C ASN A 20 -0.60 8.93 3.67
N TRP A 21 0.60 8.54 4.08
CA TRP A 21 1.84 8.92 3.39
C TRP A 21 1.88 8.43 1.94
N SER A 22 1.47 7.18 1.68
CA SER A 22 1.38 6.65 0.31
C SER A 22 0.38 7.43 -0.55
N ILE A 23 -0.78 7.77 0.01
CA ILE A 23 -1.82 8.57 -0.67
C ILE A 23 -1.29 9.98 -0.95
N TYR A 24 -0.72 10.67 0.04
CA TYR A 24 -0.17 12.02 -0.14
C TYR A 24 0.96 12.04 -1.18
N ALA A 25 1.87 11.08 -1.13
CA ALA A 25 2.95 10.98 -2.12
C ALA A 25 2.40 10.76 -3.54
N SER A 26 1.37 9.93 -3.68
CA SER A 26 0.71 9.69 -4.97
C SER A 26 0.02 10.96 -5.48
N ILE A 27 -0.67 11.71 -4.62
CA ILE A 27 -1.30 12.98 -4.99
C ILE A 27 -0.24 13.99 -5.46
N VAL A 28 0.83 14.17 -4.68
CA VAL A 28 1.92 15.10 -5.03
C VAL A 28 2.55 14.71 -6.36
N ALA A 29 2.84 13.43 -6.59
CA ALA A 29 3.41 12.97 -7.85
C ALA A 29 2.49 13.24 -9.05
N ASN A 30 1.18 12.99 -8.91
CA ASN A 30 0.20 13.31 -9.95
C ASN A 30 0.13 14.80 -10.25
N ILE A 31 0.22 15.67 -9.23
CA ILE A 31 0.30 17.12 -9.43
C ILE A 31 1.58 17.49 -10.19
N LEU A 32 2.73 16.92 -9.82
CA LEU A 32 4.00 17.18 -10.51
C LEU A 32 3.96 16.77 -12.00
N TYR A 33 3.26 15.67 -12.33
CA TYR A 33 3.09 15.24 -13.72
C TYR A 33 2.36 16.25 -14.60
N ILE A 34 1.52 17.13 -14.03
CA ILE A 34 0.81 18.16 -14.79
C ILE A 34 1.75 19.30 -15.20
N PHE A 35 2.72 19.65 -14.36
CA PHE A 35 3.55 20.85 -14.54
C PHE A 35 4.94 20.57 -15.11
N PHE A 36 5.47 19.35 -14.97
CA PHE A 36 6.85 19.03 -15.30
C PHE A 36 6.97 17.92 -16.35
N ASN A 37 8.15 17.77 -16.94
CA ASN A 37 8.43 16.72 -17.90
C ASN A 37 8.23 15.33 -17.27
N GLN A 38 7.36 14.54 -17.90
CA GLN A 38 6.93 13.22 -17.43
C GLN A 38 8.10 12.28 -17.14
N LYS A 39 9.20 12.33 -17.93
CA LYS A 39 10.36 11.46 -17.69
C LYS A 39 11.06 11.77 -16.36
N VAL A 40 11.29 13.05 -16.09
CA VAL A 40 12.01 13.49 -14.87
C VAL A 40 11.17 13.24 -13.62
N VAL A 41 9.88 13.58 -13.68
CA VAL A 41 8.95 13.34 -12.57
C VAL A 41 8.84 11.86 -12.25
N ARG A 42 8.74 11.01 -13.28
CA ARG A 42 8.65 9.56 -13.10
C ARG A 42 9.87 9.00 -12.41
N LEU A 43 11.08 9.39 -12.83
CA LEU A 43 12.32 8.90 -12.24
C LEU A 43 12.48 9.30 -10.76
N GLY A 44 12.06 10.51 -10.40
CA GLY A 44 12.14 10.99 -9.01
C GLY A 44 11.04 10.45 -8.10
N THR A 45 9.80 10.32 -8.59
CA THR A 45 8.64 10.00 -7.74
C THR A 45 8.35 8.50 -7.65
N MET A 46 8.62 7.73 -8.71
CA MET A 46 8.26 6.31 -8.77
C MET A 46 8.94 5.45 -7.68
N PRO A 47 10.25 5.60 -7.38
CA PRO A 47 10.87 4.86 -6.28
C PRO A 47 10.24 5.18 -4.92
N VAL A 48 9.95 6.46 -4.66
CA VAL A 48 9.36 6.94 -3.40
C VAL A 48 7.96 6.38 -3.21
N ILE A 49 7.11 6.46 -4.24
CA ILE A 49 5.75 5.92 -4.20
C ILE A 49 5.77 4.40 -4.00
N ASN A 50 6.67 3.68 -4.68
CA ASN A 50 6.80 2.23 -4.55
C ASN A 50 7.18 1.82 -3.12
N ILE A 51 8.14 2.52 -2.49
CA ILE A 51 8.53 2.26 -1.09
C ILE A 51 7.37 2.54 -0.13
N LEU A 52 6.69 3.67 -0.26
CA LEU A 52 5.57 4.03 0.61
C LEU A 52 4.38 3.07 0.45
N SER A 53 4.12 2.63 -0.77
CA SER A 53 3.05 1.67 -1.07
C SER A 53 3.38 0.30 -0.49
N PHE A 54 4.63 -0.15 -0.64
CA PHE A 54 5.11 -1.38 -0.01
C PHE A 54 5.01 -1.32 1.52
N LEU A 55 5.47 -0.22 2.14
CA LEU A 55 5.37 -0.02 3.60
C LEU A 55 3.92 -0.08 4.09
N SER A 56 2.99 0.54 3.36
CA SER A 56 1.57 0.54 3.70
C SER A 56 0.99 -0.86 3.71
N ILE A 57 1.25 -1.63 2.64
CA ILE A 57 0.74 -3.00 2.48
C ILE A 57 1.41 -3.94 3.48
N TYR A 58 2.72 -3.79 3.68
CA TYR A 58 3.47 -4.59 4.65
C TYR A 58 2.97 -4.36 6.08
N MET A 59 2.73 -3.10 6.47
CA MET A 59 2.16 -2.79 7.78
C MET A 59 0.74 -3.32 7.93
N LEU A 60 -0.09 -3.23 6.88
CA LEU A 60 -1.43 -3.80 6.87
C LEU A 60 -1.40 -5.33 7.03
N PHE A 61 -0.46 -6.02 6.37
CA PHE A 61 -0.26 -7.47 6.51
C PHE A 61 0.26 -7.86 7.89
N LYS A 62 1.27 -7.13 8.41
CA LYS A 62 1.91 -7.41 9.71
C LYS A 62 0.96 -7.19 10.87
N VAL A 63 0.24 -6.08 10.86
CA VAL A 63 -0.68 -5.71 11.94
C VAL A 63 -1.99 -6.49 11.81
N PHE A 64 -2.47 -6.70 10.57
CA PHE A 64 -3.76 -7.29 10.24
C PHE A 64 -4.88 -6.82 11.20
N PRO A 65 -5.32 -5.55 11.09
CA PRO A 65 -6.23 -4.93 12.04
C PRO A 65 -7.71 -5.33 11.80
N PHE A 66 -7.94 -6.53 11.27
CA PHE A 66 -9.26 -7.04 10.95
C PHE A 66 -9.61 -8.21 11.86
N ASP A 67 -10.80 -8.16 12.45
CA ASP A 67 -11.40 -9.28 13.16
C ASP A 67 -12.83 -9.55 12.68
N PHE A 68 -12.95 -10.39 11.66
CA PHE A 68 -14.22 -10.86 11.13
C PHE A 68 -14.89 -11.93 12.01
N LYS A 69 -14.25 -12.44 13.08
CA LYS A 69 -14.93 -13.34 14.04
C LYS A 69 -16.03 -12.59 14.80
N SER A 70 -15.82 -11.32 15.11
CA SER A 70 -16.78 -10.44 15.78
C SER A 70 -18.14 -10.34 15.06
N VAL A 71 -18.16 -10.59 13.75
CA VAL A 71 -19.35 -10.54 12.89
C VAL A 71 -19.79 -11.93 12.40
N GLY A 72 -19.28 -13.00 12.99
CA GLY A 72 -19.63 -14.39 12.63
C GLY A 72 -18.96 -14.92 11.36
N LEU A 73 -18.03 -14.18 10.75
CA LEU A 73 -17.34 -14.52 9.50
C LEU A 73 -15.86 -14.84 9.73
N GLY A 74 -15.54 -15.64 10.75
CA GLY A 74 -14.15 -15.93 11.16
C GLY A 74 -13.24 -16.50 10.06
N ILE A 75 -13.80 -17.19 9.07
CA ILE A 75 -13.07 -17.72 7.90
C ILE A 75 -12.42 -16.59 7.08
N LEU A 76 -13.04 -15.41 7.04
CA LEU A 76 -12.51 -14.25 6.30
C LEU A 76 -11.21 -13.72 6.91
N ASN A 77 -10.93 -13.95 8.20
CA ASN A 77 -9.63 -13.58 8.77
C ASN A 77 -8.48 -14.33 8.08
N GLN A 78 -8.67 -15.62 7.83
CA GLN A 78 -7.65 -16.45 7.17
C GLN A 78 -7.54 -16.11 5.69
N ILE A 79 -8.67 -15.98 4.99
CA ILE A 79 -8.71 -15.59 3.57
C ILE A 79 -8.06 -14.21 3.38
N GLY A 80 -8.39 -13.24 4.23
CA GLY A 80 -7.83 -11.89 4.20
C GLY A 80 -6.32 -11.86 4.40
N LYS A 81 -5.80 -12.66 5.34
CA LYS A 81 -4.34 -12.79 5.52
C LYS A 81 -3.65 -13.40 4.30
N ILE A 82 -4.24 -14.44 3.70
CA ILE A 82 -3.68 -15.08 2.50
C ILE A 82 -3.67 -14.10 1.33
N LEU A 83 -4.80 -13.41 1.08
CA LEU A 83 -4.91 -12.41 0.03
C LEU A 83 -3.92 -11.27 0.23
N LEU A 84 -3.77 -10.74 1.45
CA LEU A 84 -2.76 -9.72 1.74
C LEU A 84 -1.34 -10.24 1.51
N GLY A 85 -1.05 -11.49 1.86
CA GLY A 85 0.22 -12.12 1.54
C GLY A 85 0.49 -12.17 0.03
N LEU A 86 -0.50 -12.54 -0.77
CA LEU A 86 -0.40 -12.52 -2.23
C LEU A 86 -0.19 -11.10 -2.77
N VAL A 87 -0.86 -10.09 -2.20
CA VAL A 87 -0.65 -8.69 -2.56
C VAL A 87 0.79 -8.25 -2.26
N VAL A 88 1.33 -8.58 -1.08
CA VAL A 88 2.74 -8.28 -0.74
C VAL A 88 3.69 -8.88 -1.77
N VAL A 89 3.50 -10.16 -2.13
CA VAL A 89 4.33 -10.83 -3.15
C VAL A 89 4.18 -10.15 -4.52
N GLY A 90 2.95 -9.84 -4.94
CA GLY A 90 2.69 -9.14 -6.20
C GLY A 90 3.35 -7.77 -6.26
N VAL A 91 3.35 -7.02 -5.15
CA VAL A 91 4.02 -5.71 -5.06
C VAL A 91 5.54 -5.86 -5.17
N ILE A 92 6.14 -6.85 -4.52
CA ILE A 92 7.58 -7.12 -4.64
C ILE A 92 7.95 -7.41 -6.09
N ILE A 93 7.19 -8.28 -6.77
CA ILE A 93 7.39 -8.58 -8.19
C ILE A 93 7.23 -7.31 -9.04
N GLY A 94 6.19 -6.52 -8.79
CA GLY A 94 5.94 -5.26 -9.48
C GLY A 94 7.12 -4.29 -9.37
N ILE A 95 7.65 -4.12 -8.15
CA ILE A 95 8.84 -3.31 -7.90
C ILE A 95 10.01 -3.82 -8.74
N ILE A 96 10.33 -5.12 -8.67
CA ILE A 96 11.45 -5.70 -9.43
C ILE A 96 11.31 -5.44 -10.94
N VAL A 97 10.11 -5.66 -11.48
CA VAL A 97 9.81 -5.44 -12.91
C VAL A 97 9.94 -3.96 -13.28
N ASP A 98 9.48 -3.05 -12.43
CA ASP A 98 9.60 -1.61 -12.67
C ASP A 98 11.05 -1.15 -12.69
N TRP A 99 11.88 -1.64 -11.76
CA TRP A 99 13.32 -1.39 -11.76
C TRP A 99 13.99 -1.94 -13.02
N TYR A 100 13.62 -3.15 -13.45
CA TYR A 100 14.16 -3.74 -14.69
C TYR A 100 13.80 -2.89 -15.92
N LYS A 101 12.56 -2.44 -16.03
CA LYS A 101 12.13 -1.56 -17.13
C LYS A 101 12.85 -0.22 -17.09
N LEU A 102 13.08 0.35 -15.91
CA LEU A 102 13.78 1.62 -15.74
C LEU A 102 15.22 1.52 -16.24
N ILE A 103 15.91 0.41 -15.98
CA ILE A 103 17.28 0.17 -16.48
C ILE A 103 17.29 -0.09 -17.99
N ARG A 104 16.32 -0.84 -18.51
CA ARG A 104 16.25 -1.20 -19.94
C ARG A 104 15.88 -0.01 -20.83
N ASP A 105 15.00 0.86 -20.36
CA ASP A 105 14.49 2.01 -21.12
C ASP A 105 15.42 3.26 -21.00
N TYR A 106 16.55 3.11 -20.29
CA TYR A 106 17.66 4.08 -20.18
C TYR A 106 18.81 3.69 -21.10
#